data_AF-A0A428ULJ9-F1
#
_entry.id   AF-A0A428ULJ9-F1
#
_cell.length_a   1.000
_cell.length_b   1.000
_cell.length_c   1.000
_cell.angle_alpha   90.00
_cell.angle_beta   90.00
_cell.angle_gamma   90.00
#
_symmetry.space_group_name_H-M   'P 1'
#
loop_
_entity.id
_entity.type
_entity.pdbx_description
1 polymer ?
#
loop_
_entity_poly.entity_id
_entity_poly.type
_entity_poly.pdbx_seq_one_letter_code
_entity_poly.pdbx_strand_id
1 'polypeptide(L)'
;MSKLALQHYNAAIQGLKTTQSDVLALLGCVLFICIELLQSNNETAIRHCAHGIAILERCHNAWAREHLDPIFRRISVLPLLFGGDDSTDLSRPMVLGFVSPSKFDSLDDAQAMMDDIFNRLKRLCSMEKQGLQFDQDMEREYIKSLLERWQFLINGLDVHAAALEEDGDNNTQYTSAMMRFQLCQACFDLFFCSGVTGDDDDARAFHRMLESAICFGELHTLQSTEFLSELGFARLLNCGDEI
;
A
#
# COMPACT_ATOMS: atom_id res chain seq x y z
N MET A 1 18.31 -11.29 18.71
CA MET A 1 19.14 -11.13 17.48
C MET A 1 20.55 -11.63 17.76
N SER A 2 21.21 -12.34 16.83
CA SER A 2 22.59 -12.84 17.06
C SER A 2 23.59 -11.67 17.07
N LYS A 3 24.63 -11.76 17.91
CA LYS A 3 25.66 -10.71 18.04
C LYS A 3 26.36 -10.37 16.72
N LEU A 4 26.50 -11.37 15.85
CA LEU A 4 27.08 -11.23 14.51
C LEU A 4 26.16 -10.43 13.57
N ALA A 5 24.86 -10.73 13.55
CA ALA A 5 23.89 -10.00 12.74
C ALA A 5 23.84 -8.51 13.13
N LEU A 6 23.87 -8.22 14.43
CA LEU A 6 23.83 -6.86 14.95
C LEU A 6 25.11 -6.06 14.63
N GLN A 7 26.26 -6.72 14.58
CA GLN A 7 27.52 -6.12 14.12
C GLN A 7 27.49 -5.77 12.63
N HIS A 8 27.03 -6.68 11.77
CA HIS A 8 26.88 -6.41 10.34
C HIS A 8 25.84 -5.32 10.08
N TYR A 9 24.74 -5.31 10.83
CA TYR A 9 23.72 -4.26 10.78
C TYR A 9 24.31 -2.88 11.07
N ASN A 10 24.99 -2.72 12.20
CA ASN A 10 25.59 -1.45 12.59
C ASN A 10 26.71 -1.01 11.63
N ALA A 11 27.50 -1.97 11.12
CA ALA A 11 28.53 -1.69 10.11
C ALA A 11 27.91 -1.24 8.79
N ALA A 12 26.81 -1.86 8.35
CA ALA A 12 26.06 -1.43 7.17
C ALA A 12 25.49 -0.02 7.33
N ILE A 13 24.94 0.33 8.51
CA ILE A 13 24.47 1.70 8.82
C ILE A 13 25.61 2.70 8.70
N GLN A 14 26.77 2.39 9.30
CA GLN A 14 27.94 3.27 9.24
C GLN A 14 28.45 3.43 7.80
N GLY A 15 28.51 2.32 7.04
CA GLY A 15 28.86 2.35 5.62
C GLY A 15 27.91 3.25 4.84
N LEU A 16 26.59 3.06 4.99
CA LEU A 16 25.56 3.86 4.31
C LEU A 16 25.69 5.36 4.57
N LYS A 17 26.00 5.76 5.81
CA LYS A 17 26.20 7.18 6.18
C LYS A 17 27.37 7.83 5.43
N THR A 18 28.34 7.03 4.98
CA THR A 18 29.53 7.52 4.27
C THR A 18 29.44 7.34 2.75
N THR A 19 28.44 6.61 2.27
CA THR A 19 28.24 6.34 0.85
C THR A 19 27.67 7.57 0.15
N GLN A 20 28.25 7.95 -0.99
CA GLN A 20 27.73 9.02 -1.86
C GLN A 20 26.70 8.54 -2.90
N SER A 21 26.37 7.24 -2.89
CA SER A 21 25.42 6.63 -3.83
C SER A 21 24.02 6.63 -3.23
N ASP A 22 23.14 7.45 -3.81
CA ASP A 22 21.71 7.48 -3.44
C ASP A 22 21.06 6.09 -3.58
N VAL A 23 21.45 5.31 -4.59
CA VAL A 23 20.93 3.95 -4.82
C VAL A 23 21.21 3.02 -3.63
N LEU A 24 22.45 3.00 -3.15
CA LEU A 24 22.82 2.20 -1.98
C LEU A 24 22.18 2.73 -0.70
N ALA A 25 22.02 4.05 -0.59
CA ALA A 25 21.33 4.67 0.55
C ALA A 25 19.85 4.24 0.60
N LEU A 26 19.18 4.21 -0.55
CA LEU A 26 17.79 3.76 -0.68
C LEU A 26 17.63 2.28 -0.35
N LEU A 27 18.49 1.41 -0.89
CA LEU A 27 18.48 -0.02 -0.58
C LEU A 27 18.71 -0.28 0.91
N GLY A 28 19.64 0.45 1.54
CA GLY A 28 19.84 0.36 2.97
C GLY A 28 18.63 0.84 3.77
N CYS A 29 17.93 1.89 3.32
CA CYS A 29 16.67 2.31 3.95
C CYS A 29 15.63 1.19 3.91
N VAL A 30 15.42 0.54 2.77
CA VAL A 30 14.48 -0.60 2.65
C VAL A 30 14.86 -1.72 3.62
N LEU A 31 16.13 -2.11 3.64
CA LEU A 31 16.62 -3.17 4.53
C LEU A 31 16.41 -2.82 6.01
N PHE A 32 16.73 -1.58 6.41
CA PHE A 32 16.55 -1.12 7.78
C PHE A 32 15.09 -1.03 8.17
N ILE A 33 14.20 -0.59 7.27
CA ILE A 33 12.76 -0.63 7.51
C ILE A 33 12.31 -2.06 7.83
N CYS A 34 12.66 -3.03 7.00
CA CYS A 34 12.29 -4.43 7.25
C CYS A 34 12.82 -4.93 8.61
N ILE A 35 14.08 -4.62 8.94
CA ILE A 35 14.69 -5.06 10.19
C ILE A 35 14.07 -4.39 11.42
N GLU A 36 13.73 -3.11 11.34
CA GLU A 36 13.08 -2.39 12.44
C GLU A 36 11.62 -2.85 12.61
N LEU A 37 10.90 -3.14 11.52
CA LEU A 37 9.55 -3.73 11.58
C LEU A 37 9.57 -5.13 12.21
N LEU A 38 10.51 -6.00 11.83
CA LEU A 38 10.70 -7.32 12.46
C LEU A 38 11.05 -7.22 13.95
N GLN A 39 11.60 -6.09 14.40
CA GLN A 39 11.88 -5.80 15.80
C GLN A 39 10.74 -5.05 16.52
N SER A 40 9.62 -4.80 15.83
CA SER A 40 8.51 -3.97 16.32
C SER A 40 8.92 -2.54 16.69
N ASN A 41 10.01 -2.03 16.11
CA ASN A 41 10.50 -0.67 16.32
C ASN A 41 9.93 0.28 15.25
N ASN A 42 8.62 0.48 15.32
CA ASN A 42 7.87 1.20 14.29
C ASN A 42 8.32 2.66 14.12
N GLU A 43 8.68 3.35 15.20
CA GLU A 43 9.18 4.73 15.14
C GLU A 43 10.45 4.84 14.30
N THR A 44 11.38 3.89 14.48
CA THR A 44 12.63 3.89 13.72
C THR A 44 12.40 3.49 12.27
N ALA A 45 11.50 2.53 12.01
CA ALA A 45 11.07 2.16 10.67
C ALA A 45 10.46 3.36 9.91
N ILE A 46 9.56 4.12 10.54
CA ILE A 46 8.98 5.34 9.98
C ILE A 46 10.06 6.36 9.63
N ARG A 47 11.05 6.52 10.51
CA ARG A 47 12.16 7.46 10.29
C ARG A 47 13.04 7.06 9.11
N HIS A 48 13.29 5.75 8.92
CA HIS A 48 13.96 5.24 7.72
C HIS A 48 13.12 5.42 6.46
N CYS A 49 11.79 5.24 6.56
CA CYS A 49 10.86 5.50 5.46
C CYS A 49 10.92 6.97 5.02
N ALA A 50 10.78 7.92 5.96
CA ALA A 50 10.86 9.35 5.68
C ALA A 50 12.20 9.75 5.08
N HIS A 51 13.31 9.21 5.61
CA HIS A 51 14.64 9.48 5.07
C HIS A 51 14.81 8.94 3.63
N GLY A 52 14.35 7.71 3.37
CA GLY A 52 14.43 7.12 2.05
C GLY A 52 13.56 7.84 1.01
N ILE A 53 12.35 8.27 1.37
CA ILE A 53 11.50 9.11 0.51
C ILE A 53 12.22 10.40 0.11
N ALA A 54 12.83 11.11 1.07
CA ALA A 54 13.57 12.33 0.79
C ALA A 54 14.81 12.12 -0.10
N ILE A 55 15.46 10.95 -0.02
CA ILE A 55 16.54 10.57 -0.94
C ILE A 55 15.96 10.28 -2.34
N LEU A 56 14.84 9.57 -2.41
CA LEU A 56 14.24 9.14 -3.66
C LEU A 56 13.75 10.33 -4.50
N GLU A 57 13.19 11.36 -3.85
CA GLU A 57 12.75 12.61 -4.50
C GLU A 57 13.87 13.33 -5.27
N ARG A 58 15.10 13.30 -4.75
CA ARG A 58 16.28 13.92 -5.38
C ARG A 58 17.12 12.95 -6.20
N CYS A 59 16.79 11.67 -6.20
CA CYS A 59 17.53 10.64 -6.92
C CYS A 59 17.20 10.70 -8.42
N HIS A 60 18.20 10.96 -9.26
CA HIS A 60 18.05 10.99 -10.72
C HIS A 60 18.45 9.66 -11.40
N ASN A 61 18.78 8.63 -10.63
CA ASN A 61 19.18 7.34 -11.17
C ASN A 61 17.96 6.58 -11.70
N ALA A 62 17.93 6.31 -13.02
CA ALA A 62 16.78 5.67 -13.68
C ALA A 62 16.45 4.30 -13.09
N TRP A 63 17.45 3.47 -12.81
CA TRP A 63 17.25 2.14 -12.21
C TRP A 63 16.62 2.24 -10.81
N ALA A 64 17.06 3.20 -9.99
CA ALA A 64 16.47 3.43 -8.69
C ALA A 64 15.02 3.90 -8.79
N ARG A 65 14.69 4.80 -9.74
CA ARG A 65 13.31 5.23 -9.96
C ARG A 65 12.43 4.06 -10.42
N GLU A 66 12.91 3.26 -11.37
CA GLU A 66 12.19 2.10 -11.91
C GLU A 66 11.90 1.04 -10.84
N HIS A 67 12.89 0.67 -10.02
CA HIS A 67 12.74 -0.45 -9.09
C HIS A 67 12.42 -0.06 -7.65
N LEU A 68 12.80 1.14 -7.20
CA LEU A 68 12.62 1.56 -5.81
C LEU A 68 11.40 2.45 -5.62
N ASP A 69 10.92 3.19 -6.64
CA ASP A 69 9.65 3.93 -6.51
C ASP A 69 8.48 3.02 -6.11
N PRO A 70 8.27 1.83 -6.73
CA PRO A 70 7.17 0.94 -6.34
C PRO A 70 7.31 0.44 -4.89
N ILE A 71 8.55 0.15 -4.47
CA ILE A 71 8.83 -0.31 -3.11
C ILE A 71 8.51 0.82 -2.12
N PHE A 72 9.06 2.01 -2.35
CA PHE A 72 8.84 3.18 -1.49
C PHE A 72 7.37 3.61 -1.44
N ARG A 73 6.62 3.47 -2.54
CA ARG A 73 5.17 3.68 -2.54
C ARG A 73 4.47 2.73 -1.56
N ARG A 74 4.80 1.44 -1.57
CA ARG A 74 4.20 0.44 -0.67
C ARG A 74 4.54 0.70 0.79
N ILE A 75 5.80 1.01 1.11
CA ILE A 75 6.21 1.29 2.49
C ILE A 75 5.80 2.69 2.97
N SER A 76 5.42 3.61 2.07
CA SER A 76 4.96 4.96 2.45
C SER A 76 3.65 4.98 3.24
N VAL A 77 2.96 3.83 3.31
CA VAL A 77 1.79 3.64 4.18
C VAL A 77 2.18 3.44 5.65
N LEU A 78 3.43 3.08 5.96
CA LEU A 78 3.87 2.79 7.34
C LEU A 78 3.64 3.94 8.32
N PRO A 79 3.94 5.22 7.99
CA PRO A 79 3.58 6.35 8.84
C PRO A 79 2.07 6.40 9.11
N LEU A 80 1.22 6.11 8.13
CA LEU A 80 -0.24 6.12 8.28
C LEU A 80 -0.76 4.96 9.15
N LEU A 81 -0.02 3.85 9.23
CA LEU A 81 -0.40 2.67 10.03
C LEU A 81 0.10 2.74 11.48
N PHE A 82 1.29 3.29 11.68
CA PHE A 82 2.04 3.20 12.94
C PHE A 82 2.50 4.56 13.49
N GLY A 83 2.33 5.66 12.75
CA GLY A 83 2.75 6.99 13.16
C GLY A 83 1.69 7.74 13.97
N GLY A 84 2.11 8.89 14.52
CA GLY A 84 1.23 9.84 15.21
C GLY A 84 0.69 10.91 14.27
N ASP A 85 0.26 12.05 14.83
CA ASP A 85 -0.46 13.10 14.12
C ASP A 85 0.30 13.70 12.91
N ASP A 86 1.64 13.67 12.91
CA ASP A 86 2.47 14.20 11.80
C ASP A 86 2.63 13.23 10.61
N SER A 87 1.99 12.05 10.63
CA SER A 87 2.17 10.99 9.62
C SER A 87 1.60 11.30 8.23
N THR A 88 0.60 12.17 8.15
CA THR A 88 -0.12 12.51 6.90
C THR A 88 0.78 13.25 5.90
N ASP A 89 1.74 14.05 6.37
CA ASP A 89 2.64 14.82 5.52
C ASP A 89 3.79 13.98 4.96
N LEU A 90 4.21 12.92 5.66
CA LEU A 90 5.33 12.06 5.24
C LEU A 90 4.99 11.16 4.05
N SER A 91 3.72 10.75 3.93
CA SER A 91 3.24 9.92 2.81
C SER A 91 2.87 10.74 1.58
N ARG A 92 2.62 12.05 1.76
CA ARG A 92 2.08 12.96 0.74
C ARG A 92 2.83 12.93 -0.60
N PRO A 93 4.18 12.94 -0.66
CA PRO A 93 4.87 12.93 -1.94
C PRO A 93 4.61 11.67 -2.78
N MET A 94 4.47 10.52 -2.11
CA MET A 94 4.23 9.24 -2.77
C MET A 94 2.78 9.07 -3.20
N VAL A 95 1.83 9.67 -2.47
CA VAL A 95 0.38 9.62 -2.78
C VAL A 95 -0.03 10.63 -3.85
N LEU A 96 0.53 11.84 -3.82
CA LEU A 96 0.12 12.90 -4.76
C LEU A 96 0.97 12.95 -6.04
N GLY A 97 2.11 12.24 -6.05
CA GLY A 97 3.03 12.21 -7.18
C GLY A 97 2.70 11.16 -8.25
N PHE A 98 1.70 10.30 -8.02
CA PHE A 98 1.37 9.25 -8.98
C PHE A 98 0.61 9.81 -10.19
N VAL A 99 1.09 9.46 -11.38
CA VAL A 99 0.42 9.76 -12.64
C VAL A 99 -0.28 8.49 -13.10
N SER A 100 -1.62 8.54 -13.12
CA SER A 100 -2.44 7.42 -13.57
C SER A 100 -2.08 7.03 -15.02
N PRO A 101 -1.76 5.76 -15.29
CA PRO A 101 -1.34 5.32 -16.62
C PRO A 101 -2.52 5.34 -17.61
N SER A 102 -2.21 5.57 -18.89
CA SER A 102 -3.21 5.59 -19.96
C SER A 102 -3.61 4.20 -20.46
N LYS A 103 -2.77 3.19 -20.18
CA LYS A 103 -2.96 1.77 -20.44
C LYS A 103 -2.15 0.96 -19.43
N PHE A 104 -2.49 -0.30 -19.19
CA PHE A 104 -1.60 -1.24 -18.52
C PHE A 104 -0.85 -2.02 -19.59
N ASP A 105 0.48 -2.01 -19.51
CA ASP A 105 1.39 -2.84 -20.31
C ASP A 105 1.72 -4.15 -19.57
N SER A 106 1.58 -4.17 -18.24
CA SER A 106 1.77 -5.35 -17.39
C SER A 106 0.84 -5.38 -16.18
N LEU A 107 0.86 -6.49 -15.45
CA LEU A 107 0.20 -6.59 -14.14
C LEU A 107 0.87 -5.69 -13.09
N ASP A 108 2.14 -5.30 -13.27
CA ASP A 108 2.82 -4.38 -12.37
C ASP A 108 2.23 -2.97 -12.45
N ASP A 109 1.80 -2.52 -13.64
CA ASP A 109 1.10 -1.24 -13.80
C ASP A 109 -0.22 -1.24 -13.02
N ALA A 110 -0.94 -2.37 -13.08
CA ALA A 110 -2.16 -2.56 -12.33
C ALA A 110 -1.90 -2.54 -10.82
N GLN A 111 -0.85 -3.20 -10.35
CA GLN A 111 -0.46 -3.15 -8.93
C GLN A 111 -0.06 -1.73 -8.49
N ALA A 112 0.71 -1.01 -9.32
CA ALA A 112 1.18 0.33 -9.01
C ALA A 112 0.03 1.34 -8.85
N MET A 113 -1.01 1.21 -9.67
CA MET A 113 -2.23 2.01 -9.56
C MET A 113 -3.08 1.60 -8.35
N MET A 114 -3.13 0.31 -7.99
CA MET A 114 -3.79 -0.12 -6.76
C MET A 114 -3.11 0.41 -5.50
N ASP A 115 -1.77 0.37 -5.46
CA ASP A 115 -0.98 0.89 -4.34
C ASP A 115 -1.26 2.39 -4.12
N ASP A 116 -1.43 3.15 -5.22
CA ASP A 116 -1.80 4.56 -5.15
C ASP A 116 -3.21 4.79 -4.59
N ILE A 117 -4.22 4.09 -5.13
CA ILE A 117 -5.61 4.15 -4.64
C ILE A 117 -5.66 3.83 -3.14
N PHE A 118 -4.97 2.76 -2.72
CA PHE A 118 -4.93 2.34 -1.32
C PHE A 118 -4.27 3.39 -0.43
N ASN A 119 -3.12 3.93 -0.84
CA ASN A 119 -2.42 4.97 -0.09
C ASN A 119 -3.27 6.24 0.04
N ARG A 120 -4.02 6.60 -1.00
CA ARG A 120 -4.93 7.75 -0.98
C ARG A 120 -6.09 7.53 0.00
N LEU A 121 -6.74 6.37 -0.03
CA LEU A 121 -7.77 5.99 0.94
C LEU A 121 -7.23 6.05 2.38
N LYS A 122 -6.04 5.49 2.63
CA LYS A 122 -5.40 5.52 3.94
C LYS A 122 -5.10 6.93 4.44
N ARG A 123 -4.64 7.79 3.53
CA ARG A 123 -4.39 9.20 3.84
C ARG A 123 -5.68 9.91 4.25
N LEU A 124 -6.78 9.66 3.57
CA LEU A 124 -8.09 10.25 3.93
C LEU A 124 -8.59 9.75 5.29
N CYS A 125 -8.47 8.45 5.57
CA CYS A 125 -8.79 7.92 6.91
C CYS A 125 -7.95 8.58 8.01
N SER A 126 -6.65 8.82 7.74
CA SER A 126 -5.77 9.51 8.69
C SER A 126 -6.20 10.96 8.90
N MET A 127 -6.51 11.68 7.81
CA MET A 127 -6.99 13.06 7.88
C MET A 127 -8.29 13.19 8.67
N GLU A 128 -9.25 12.29 8.44
CA GLU A 128 -10.51 12.26 9.19
C GLU A 128 -10.29 12.02 10.68
N LYS A 129 -9.44 11.05 11.06
CA LYS A 129 -9.08 10.78 12.46
C LYS A 129 -8.42 11.98 13.14
N GLN A 130 -7.64 12.76 12.39
CA GLN A 130 -6.99 13.98 12.85
C GLN A 130 -7.92 15.21 12.85
N GLY A 131 -9.16 15.08 12.37
CA GLY A 131 -10.10 16.19 12.22
C GLY A 131 -9.69 17.20 11.14
N LEU A 132 -8.82 16.81 10.21
CA LEU A 132 -8.40 17.65 9.09
C LEU A 132 -9.50 17.70 8.02
N GLN A 133 -9.80 18.90 7.55
CA GLN A 133 -10.79 19.09 6.48
C GLN A 133 -10.21 18.74 5.11
N PHE A 134 -11.03 18.07 4.30
CA PHE A 134 -10.83 17.84 2.88
C PHE A 134 -12.18 17.80 2.18
N ASP A 135 -12.18 18.03 0.87
CA ASP A 135 -13.39 17.98 0.06
C ASP A 135 -13.80 16.52 -0.16
N GLN A 136 -14.71 16.02 0.68
CA GLN A 136 -15.16 14.63 0.65
C GLN A 136 -15.78 14.24 -0.70
N ASP A 137 -16.51 15.14 -1.35
CA ASP A 137 -17.19 14.85 -2.62
C ASP A 137 -16.19 14.78 -3.77
N MET A 138 -15.23 15.72 -3.82
CA MET A 138 -14.14 15.69 -4.80
C MET A 138 -13.28 14.42 -4.65
N GLU A 139 -12.92 14.08 -3.41
CA GLU A 139 -12.09 12.92 -3.09
C GLU A 139 -12.81 11.60 -3.42
N ARG A 140 -14.11 11.51 -3.12
CA ARG A 140 -14.98 10.39 -3.47
C ARG A 140 -15.03 10.19 -4.98
N GLU A 141 -15.38 11.22 -5.74
CA GLU A 141 -15.55 11.12 -7.19
C GLU A 141 -14.22 10.78 -7.87
N TYR A 142 -13.12 11.35 -7.39
CA TYR A 142 -11.79 11.03 -7.90
C TYR A 142 -11.41 9.57 -7.67
N ILE A 143 -11.53 9.05 -6.44
CA ILE A 143 -11.18 7.64 -6.15
C ILE A 143 -12.09 6.67 -6.91
N LYS A 144 -13.39 7.00 -7.00
CA LYS A 144 -14.33 6.24 -7.82
C LYS A 144 -13.89 6.16 -9.28
N SER A 145 -13.51 7.30 -9.87
CA SER A 145 -13.00 7.35 -11.24
C SER A 145 -11.72 6.52 -11.42
N LEU A 146 -10.84 6.47 -10.41
CA LEU A 146 -9.64 5.64 -10.43
C LEU A 146 -9.97 4.15 -10.37
N LEU A 147 -10.91 3.73 -9.53
CA LEU A 147 -11.35 2.33 -9.43
C LEU A 147 -12.00 1.86 -10.75
N GLU A 148 -12.91 2.67 -11.31
CA GLU A 148 -13.53 2.39 -12.61
C GLU A 148 -12.49 2.32 -13.73
N ARG A 149 -11.52 3.25 -13.72
CA ARG A 149 -10.43 3.27 -14.68
C ARG A 149 -9.54 2.04 -14.55
N TRP A 150 -9.16 1.65 -13.34
CA TRP A 150 -8.37 0.45 -13.09
C TRP A 150 -9.08 -0.79 -13.64
N GLN A 151 -10.37 -0.94 -13.34
CA GLN A 151 -11.18 -2.06 -13.81
C GLN A 151 -11.29 -2.09 -15.34
N PHE A 152 -11.44 -0.93 -15.98
CA PHE A 152 -11.43 -0.82 -17.43
C PHE A 152 -10.07 -1.26 -18.03
N LEU A 153 -8.96 -0.80 -17.44
CA LEU A 153 -7.62 -1.07 -17.94
C LEU A 153 -7.21 -2.54 -17.77
N ILE A 154 -7.52 -3.16 -16.63
CA ILE A 154 -7.18 -4.58 -16.38
C ILE A 154 -7.96 -5.52 -17.29
N ASN A 155 -9.21 -5.19 -17.63
CA ASN A 155 -10.02 -5.96 -18.57
C ASN A 155 -9.54 -5.82 -20.03
N GLY A 156 -8.89 -4.70 -20.35
CA GLY A 156 -8.25 -4.46 -21.64
C GLY A 156 -6.83 -5.04 -21.73
N LEU A 157 -6.25 -5.47 -20.61
CA LEU A 157 -5.00 -6.22 -20.59
C LEU A 157 -5.28 -7.58 -21.24
N ASP A 158 -4.56 -7.92 -22.30
CA ASP A 158 -4.76 -9.16 -23.06
C ASP A 158 -4.20 -10.37 -22.29
N VAL A 159 -4.75 -10.61 -21.10
CA VAL A 159 -4.43 -11.77 -20.25
C VAL A 159 -4.87 -13.06 -20.96
N HIS A 160 -5.82 -12.99 -21.90
CA HIS A 160 -6.27 -14.13 -22.69
C HIS A 160 -5.28 -14.57 -23.79
N ALA A 161 -4.42 -13.68 -24.29
CA ALA A 161 -3.29 -14.10 -25.14
C ALA A 161 -2.17 -14.77 -24.32
N ALA A 162 -1.97 -14.36 -23.06
CA ALA A 162 -0.96 -14.93 -22.16
C ALA A 162 -1.42 -16.22 -21.46
N ALA A 163 -2.72 -16.41 -21.23
CA ALA A 163 -3.30 -17.61 -20.59
C ALA A 163 -3.29 -18.87 -21.50
N LEU A 164 -2.90 -18.72 -22.77
CA LEU A 164 -2.62 -19.87 -23.65
C LEU A 164 -1.23 -20.47 -23.44
N GLU A 165 -0.37 -19.81 -22.64
CA GLU A 165 0.84 -20.42 -22.10
C GLU A 165 0.62 -20.71 -20.62
N GLU A 166 0.71 -21.99 -20.24
CA GLU A 166 0.47 -22.53 -18.90
C GLU A 166 1.51 -22.03 -17.86
N ASP A 167 1.56 -20.73 -17.58
CA ASP A 167 2.45 -20.18 -16.55
C ASP A 167 1.67 -19.85 -15.28
N GLY A 168 1.88 -20.67 -14.24
CA GLY A 168 1.16 -20.56 -12.96
C GLY A 168 1.37 -19.23 -12.25
N ASP A 169 2.47 -18.52 -12.54
CA ASP A 169 2.81 -17.24 -11.91
C ASP A 169 1.90 -16.09 -12.36
N ASN A 170 1.58 -16.00 -13.66
CA ASN A 170 0.70 -14.96 -14.20
C ASN A 170 -0.73 -15.05 -13.63
N ASN A 171 -1.24 -16.26 -13.45
CA ASN A 171 -2.55 -16.48 -12.84
C ASN A 171 -2.56 -16.05 -11.36
N THR A 172 -1.48 -16.35 -10.62
CA THR A 172 -1.32 -15.90 -9.23
C THR A 172 -1.24 -14.37 -9.13
N GLN A 173 -0.45 -13.72 -9.99
CA GLN A 173 -0.33 -12.26 -10.01
C GLN A 173 -1.64 -11.56 -10.38
N TYR A 174 -2.39 -12.09 -11.37
CA TYR A 174 -3.70 -11.56 -11.74
C TYR A 174 -4.71 -11.71 -10.59
N THR A 175 -4.74 -12.89 -9.95
CA THR A 175 -5.60 -13.12 -8.79
C THR A 175 -5.24 -12.15 -7.65
N SER A 176 -3.95 -11.96 -7.37
CA SER A 176 -3.47 -10.99 -6.37
C SER A 176 -3.89 -9.55 -6.68
N ALA A 177 -3.78 -9.13 -7.94
CA ALA A 177 -4.22 -7.82 -8.40
C ALA A 177 -5.74 -7.63 -8.19
N MET A 178 -6.54 -8.65 -8.53
CA MET A 178 -7.99 -8.62 -8.33
C MET A 178 -8.39 -8.58 -6.85
N MET A 179 -7.72 -9.32 -5.98
CA MET A 179 -7.95 -9.26 -4.53
C MET A 179 -7.70 -7.84 -3.99
N ARG A 180 -6.61 -7.19 -4.42
CA ARG A 180 -6.29 -5.82 -3.99
C ARG A 180 -7.35 -4.83 -4.47
N PHE A 181 -7.85 -5.00 -5.69
CA PHE A 181 -8.96 -4.21 -6.22
C PHE A 181 -10.21 -4.34 -5.34
N GLN A 182 -10.65 -5.56 -5.06
CA GLN A 182 -11.80 -5.83 -4.20
C GLN A 182 -11.63 -5.20 -2.80
N LEU A 183 -10.43 -5.31 -2.23
CA LEU A 183 -10.12 -4.70 -0.95
C LEU A 183 -10.23 -3.17 -0.98
N CYS A 184 -9.68 -2.51 -2.00
CA CYS A 184 -9.77 -1.06 -2.12
C CYS A 184 -11.20 -0.61 -2.37
N GLN A 185 -11.98 -1.38 -3.13
CA GLN A 185 -13.40 -1.12 -3.33
C GLN A 185 -14.19 -1.23 -2.02
N ALA A 186 -13.95 -2.28 -1.22
CA ALA A 186 -14.54 -2.41 0.10
C ALA A 186 -14.14 -1.26 1.04
N CYS A 187 -12.87 -0.83 1.01
CA CYS A 187 -12.41 0.32 1.80
C CYS A 187 -13.07 1.63 1.34
N PHE A 188 -13.24 1.83 0.03
CA PHE A 188 -13.94 2.97 -0.53
C PHE A 188 -15.41 2.99 -0.08
N ASP A 189 -16.12 1.87 -0.21
CA ASP A 189 -17.52 1.76 0.21
C ASP A 189 -17.68 2.01 1.72
N LEU A 190 -16.79 1.44 2.54
CA LEU A 190 -16.81 1.67 3.99
C LEU A 190 -16.61 3.14 4.35
N PHE A 191 -15.66 3.82 3.68
CA PHE A 191 -15.31 5.20 3.99
C PHE A 191 -16.35 6.20 3.47
N PHE A 192 -16.92 5.95 2.30
CA PHE A 192 -17.77 6.93 1.61
C PHE A 192 -19.25 6.56 1.57
N CYS A 193 -19.63 5.28 1.57
CA CYS A 193 -21.01 4.84 1.37
C CYS A 193 -21.75 4.51 2.68
N SER A 194 -21.05 4.36 3.80
CA SER A 194 -21.60 4.02 5.14
C SER A 194 -22.53 5.08 5.77
N GLY A 195 -22.81 6.18 5.07
CA GLY A 195 -23.70 7.26 5.56
C GLY A 195 -24.84 7.65 4.63
N VAL A 196 -25.05 6.98 3.49
CA VAL A 196 -25.91 7.53 2.41
C VAL A 196 -27.25 6.81 2.20
N THR A 197 -27.49 5.62 2.76
CA THR A 197 -28.74 4.89 2.45
C THR A 197 -29.28 4.08 3.62
N GLY A 198 -30.43 4.51 4.15
CA GLY A 198 -31.06 3.95 5.34
C GLY A 198 -31.17 2.42 5.36
N ASP A 199 -30.74 1.87 6.50
CA ASP A 199 -31.03 0.59 7.16
C ASP A 199 -30.87 -0.73 6.39
N ASP A 200 -31.06 -0.77 5.06
CA ASP A 200 -31.13 -2.00 4.26
C ASP A 200 -30.01 -2.13 3.20
N ASP A 201 -29.34 -1.03 2.82
CA ASP A 201 -28.16 -1.06 1.94
C ASP A 201 -26.86 -1.19 2.74
N ASP A 202 -26.82 -0.68 3.98
CA ASP A 202 -25.69 -0.83 4.90
C ASP A 202 -25.47 -2.30 5.28
N ALA A 203 -26.56 -3.03 5.52
CA ALA A 203 -26.52 -4.48 5.75
C ALA A 203 -25.97 -5.24 4.54
N ARG A 204 -26.23 -4.75 3.31
CA ARG A 204 -25.80 -5.35 2.05
C ARG A 204 -24.35 -5.01 1.71
N ALA A 205 -23.91 -3.79 2.03
CA ALA A 205 -22.51 -3.38 1.97
C ALA A 205 -21.66 -4.17 2.99
N PHE A 206 -22.17 -4.30 4.22
CA PHE A 206 -21.56 -5.12 5.26
C PHE A 206 -21.53 -6.61 4.89
N HIS A 207 -22.59 -7.16 4.28
CA HIS A 207 -22.58 -8.54 3.77
C HIS A 207 -21.57 -8.74 2.64
N ARG A 208 -21.49 -7.82 1.69
CA ARG A 208 -20.49 -7.86 0.61
C ARG A 208 -19.06 -7.71 1.13
N MET A 209 -18.87 -6.90 2.19
CA MET A 209 -17.60 -6.75 2.90
C MET A 209 -17.22 -8.04 3.64
N LEU A 210 -18.18 -8.68 4.33
CA LEU A 210 -17.99 -9.99 4.98
C LEU A 210 -17.72 -11.09 3.97
N GLU A 211 -18.45 -11.16 2.85
CA GLU A 211 -18.19 -12.11 1.77
C GLU A 211 -16.82 -11.89 1.14
N SER A 212 -16.40 -10.64 0.94
CA SER A 212 -15.05 -10.31 0.45
C SER A 212 -13.96 -10.67 1.47
N ALA A 213 -14.20 -10.45 2.76
CA ALA A 213 -13.31 -10.83 3.85
C ALA A 213 -13.28 -12.36 4.07
N ILE A 214 -14.37 -13.07 3.80
CA ILE A 214 -14.45 -14.54 3.82
C ILE A 214 -13.72 -15.11 2.60
N CYS A 215 -13.88 -14.54 1.40
CA CYS A 215 -13.07 -14.89 0.22
C CYS A 215 -11.56 -14.65 0.47
N PHE A 216 -11.24 -13.58 1.20
CA PHE A 216 -9.89 -13.29 1.69
C PHE A 216 -9.42 -14.30 2.75
N GLY A 217 -10.34 -14.79 3.60
CA GLY A 217 -10.12 -15.90 4.52
C GLY A 217 -9.95 -17.25 3.81
N GLU A 218 -10.61 -17.53 2.69
CA GLU A 218 -10.46 -18.81 1.96
C GLU A 218 -9.08 -18.97 1.29
N LEU A 219 -8.29 -17.88 1.18
CA LEU A 219 -6.86 -17.90 0.88
C LEU A 219 -5.97 -18.34 2.07
N HIS A 220 -6.58 -18.84 3.15
CA HIS A 220 -5.94 -19.41 4.36
C HIS A 220 -4.94 -20.57 4.10
N THR A 221 -4.62 -20.92 2.86
CA THR A 221 -3.50 -21.82 2.55
C THR A 221 -2.13 -21.16 2.71
N LEU A 222 -2.04 -19.84 2.93
CA LEU A 222 -0.84 -19.22 3.47
C LEU A 222 -1.05 -18.94 4.97
N GLN A 223 -0.84 -19.98 5.76
CA GLN A 223 -0.71 -19.91 7.21
C GLN A 223 0.41 -18.94 7.60
N SER A 224 0.07 -17.67 7.75
CA SER A 224 0.75 -16.81 8.72
C SER A 224 -0.19 -15.68 9.11
N THR A 225 -0.77 -15.83 10.30
CA THR A 225 -1.43 -14.75 11.06
C THR A 225 -0.50 -13.55 11.30
N GLU A 226 0.80 -13.70 11.04
CA GLU A 226 1.81 -12.64 11.08
C GLU A 226 1.74 -11.71 9.85
N PHE A 227 1.37 -12.23 8.67
CA PHE A 227 1.38 -11.45 7.42
C PHE A 227 0.25 -10.40 7.35
N LEU A 228 -0.91 -10.70 7.95
CA LEU A 228 -2.03 -9.76 8.07
C LEU A 228 -1.79 -8.65 9.10
N SER A 229 -0.93 -8.92 10.09
CA SER A 229 -0.40 -7.91 11.01
C SER A 229 0.61 -7.01 10.32
N GLU A 230 1.50 -7.57 9.49
CA GLU A 230 2.57 -6.84 8.79
C GLU A 230 2.07 -5.86 7.72
N LEU A 231 0.93 -6.14 7.08
CA LEU A 231 0.32 -5.22 6.10
C LEU A 231 -0.63 -4.18 6.75
N GLY A 232 -0.74 -4.15 8.08
CA GLY A 232 -1.60 -3.21 8.80
C GLY A 232 -3.11 -3.45 8.65
N PHE A 233 -3.51 -4.62 8.14
CA PHE A 233 -4.91 -4.96 7.89
C PHE A 233 -5.69 -5.34 9.15
N ALA A 234 -5.02 -5.86 10.18
CA ALA A 234 -5.66 -6.11 11.48
C ALA A 234 -6.27 -4.83 12.11
N ARG A 235 -5.67 -3.65 11.87
CA ARG A 235 -6.20 -2.37 12.37
C ARG A 235 -7.30 -1.75 11.49
N LEU A 236 -7.46 -2.20 10.24
CA LEU A 236 -8.61 -1.82 9.42
C LEU A 236 -9.90 -2.48 9.93
N LEU A 237 -9.79 -3.75 10.34
CA LEU A 237 -10.90 -4.52 10.89
C LEU A 237 -11.33 -4.00 12.28
N ASN A 238 -10.37 -3.58 13.11
CA ASN A 238 -10.66 -3.00 14.43
C ASN A 238 -11.24 -1.57 14.39
N CYS A 239 -11.36 -0.96 13.20
CA CYS A 239 -11.97 0.37 13.09
C CYS A 239 -13.51 0.32 13.20
N GLY A 240 -14.11 -0.87 13.18
CA GLY A 240 -15.55 -1.09 13.37
C GLY A 240 -15.99 -1.39 14.81
N ASP A 241 -15.05 -1.59 15.74
CA ASP A 241 -15.36 -2.03 17.12
C ASP A 241 -15.41 -0.88 18.15
N GLU A 242 -15.32 0.38 17.71
CA GLU A 242 -15.53 1.57 18.56
C GLU A 242 -16.73 2.41 18.09
N ILE A 243 -17.88 1.75 17.92
CA ILE A 243 -19.21 2.40 17.91
C ILE A 243 -20.05 1.82 19.06
#